data_AF-A0AAY5JZK7-F1
#
_entry.id   AF-A0AAY5JZK7-F1
#
_cell.length_a   1.000
_cell.length_b   1.000
_cell.length_c   1.000
_cell.angle_alpha   90.00
_cell.angle_beta   90.00
_cell.angle_gamma   90.00
#
_symmetry.space_group_name_H-M   'P 1'
#
loop_
_entity.id
_entity.type
_entity.pdbx_description
1 polymer ?
#
loop_
_entity_poly.entity_id
_entity_poly.type
_entity_poly.pdbx_seq_one_letter_code
_entity_poly.pdbx_strand_id
1 'polypeptide(L)'
;MVTMRHQSIPSCLSLAVLLCCLRGSRAGVVEDFNHVERCKDSLYMGTPPRGYQFSSPLKKICQRYEDKPCFVTLYDPHKHIPLYSAYIFKKSDGEKRVDFPWMFEPQLASEKGTSNMEPFPQSSSHMHMNFEDSQAVLEDYADVVQYERGHLNPDEHQADPLDKAATYTLTNVVPQVGRVQHRPMGRAQGPHPQASQQLLPWQSLCGHRGHDLWEHDPSQQRGPCCHPRVHMVGLLLHRL
;
A
#
# COMPACT_ATOMS: atom_id res chain seq x y z
N MET A 1 22.31 -61.23 25.07
CA MET A 1 21.29 -60.99 24.03
C MET A 1 20.41 -59.85 24.52
N VAL A 2 20.67 -58.61 24.10
CA VAL A 2 19.92 -57.43 24.54
C VAL A 2 18.80 -57.21 23.52
N THR A 3 17.55 -57.31 23.96
CA THR A 3 16.37 -57.05 23.13
C THR A 3 16.10 -55.55 23.07
N MET A 4 16.42 -54.92 21.94
CA MET A 4 16.04 -53.53 21.66
C MET A 4 14.52 -53.46 21.45
N ARG A 5 13.80 -52.81 22.38
CA ARG A 5 12.39 -52.45 22.19
C ARG A 5 12.31 -51.29 21.21
N HIS A 6 11.72 -51.54 20.05
CA HIS A 6 11.36 -50.52 19.07
C HIS A 6 10.26 -49.64 19.68
N GLN A 7 10.59 -48.41 20.08
CA GLN A 7 9.60 -47.41 20.47
C GLN A 7 8.99 -46.80 19.21
N SER A 8 7.77 -47.19 18.90
CA SER A 8 6.97 -46.61 17.81
C SER A 8 6.56 -45.19 18.20
N ILE A 9 7.13 -44.19 17.52
CA ILE A 9 6.69 -42.79 17.64
C ILE A 9 5.24 -42.71 17.11
N PRO A 10 4.28 -42.16 17.89
CA PRO A 10 2.89 -42.07 17.44
C PRO A 10 2.78 -41.22 16.17
N SER A 11 2.29 -41.82 15.08
CA SER A 11 2.06 -41.19 13.77
C SER A 11 1.30 -39.84 13.86
N CYS A 12 0.47 -39.66 14.90
CA CYS A 12 -0.28 -38.43 15.15
C CYS A 12 0.60 -37.21 15.46
N LEU A 13 1.76 -37.39 16.12
CA LEU A 13 2.68 -36.28 16.43
C LEU A 13 3.37 -35.77 15.16
N SER A 14 3.71 -36.67 14.25
CA SER A 14 4.30 -36.35 12.94
C SER A 14 3.33 -35.55 12.07
N LEU A 15 2.04 -35.91 12.08
CA LEU A 15 1.00 -35.22 11.30
C LEU A 15 0.75 -33.80 11.84
N ALA A 16 0.71 -33.62 13.18
CA ALA A 16 0.53 -32.31 13.79
C ALA A 16 1.69 -31.34 13.53
N VAL A 17 2.94 -31.84 13.51
CA VAL A 17 4.11 -31.03 13.14
C VAL A 17 4.07 -30.64 11.65
N LEU A 18 3.70 -31.58 10.76
CA LEU A 18 3.51 -31.29 9.32
C LEU A 18 2.39 -30.27 9.06
N LEU A 19 1.28 -30.33 9.80
CA LEU A 19 0.21 -29.32 9.73
C LEU A 19 0.61 -27.97 10.33
N CYS A 20 1.50 -27.93 11.32
CA CYS A 20 2.03 -26.68 11.87
C CYS A 20 3.05 -26.01 10.94
N CYS A 21 3.79 -26.79 10.14
CA CYS A 21 4.69 -26.32 9.09
C CYS A 21 3.95 -25.80 7.84
N LEU A 22 2.66 -26.10 7.69
CA LEU A 22 1.78 -25.50 6.67
C LEU A 22 1.17 -24.17 7.12
N ARG A 23 1.76 -23.51 8.11
CA ARG A 23 1.67 -22.05 8.21
C ARG A 23 2.48 -21.45 7.07
N GLY A 24 1.99 -21.64 5.84
CA GLY A 24 2.51 -21.00 4.65
C GLY A 24 2.63 -19.52 4.95
N SER A 25 3.79 -18.95 4.59
CA SER A 25 3.92 -17.50 4.46
C SER A 25 2.70 -17.02 3.67
N ARG A 26 1.79 -16.29 4.34
CA ARG A 26 0.64 -15.72 3.64
C ARG A 26 1.21 -14.75 2.62
N ALA A 27 1.02 -15.03 1.33
CA ALA A 27 1.47 -14.15 0.25
C ALA A 27 0.89 -12.74 0.46
N GLY A 28 1.73 -11.72 0.31
CA GLY A 28 1.31 -10.32 0.41
C GLY A 28 0.50 -9.90 -0.82
N VAL A 29 0.87 -10.40 -2.00
CA VAL A 29 0.03 -10.34 -3.21
C VAL A 29 -1.01 -11.45 -3.14
N VAL A 30 -2.28 -11.08 -3.27
CA VAL A 30 -3.43 -11.99 -3.07
C VAL A 30 -4.28 -12.07 -4.33
N GLU A 31 -4.88 -13.22 -4.59
CA GLU A 31 -5.83 -13.36 -5.71
C GLU A 31 -7.14 -12.60 -5.44
N ASP A 32 -7.61 -12.60 -4.19
CA ASP A 32 -8.78 -11.86 -3.74
C ASP A 32 -8.59 -11.41 -2.29
N PHE A 33 -8.88 -10.13 -2.02
CA PHE A 33 -8.87 -9.55 -0.69
C PHE A 33 -9.86 -10.25 0.25
N ASN A 34 -10.97 -10.79 -0.26
CA ASN A 34 -12.02 -11.43 0.56
C ASN A 34 -11.54 -12.70 1.28
N HIS A 35 -10.54 -13.38 0.71
CA HIS A 35 -10.06 -14.67 1.19
C HIS A 35 -8.87 -14.56 2.16
N VAL A 36 -8.44 -13.34 2.49
CA VAL A 36 -7.33 -13.11 3.42
C VAL A 36 -7.82 -12.44 4.69
N GLU A 37 -7.78 -13.20 5.78
CA GLU A 37 -8.18 -12.72 7.11
C GLU A 37 -7.38 -11.47 7.49
N ARG A 38 -8.07 -10.51 8.13
CA ARG A 38 -7.59 -9.19 8.55
C ARG A 38 -7.26 -8.20 7.43
N CYS A 39 -6.84 -8.65 6.25
CA CYS A 39 -6.63 -7.75 5.11
C CYS A 39 -7.96 -7.15 4.63
N LYS A 40 -9.02 -7.97 4.56
CA LYS A 40 -10.37 -7.50 4.22
C LYS A 40 -10.96 -6.50 5.20
N ASP A 41 -10.44 -6.40 6.44
CA ASP A 41 -10.95 -5.48 7.45
C ASP A 41 -10.65 -4.01 7.05
N SER A 42 -9.68 -3.81 6.15
CA SER A 42 -9.36 -2.51 5.57
C SER A 42 -10.34 -2.10 4.45
N LEU A 43 -11.20 -3.01 3.98
CA LEU A 43 -12.21 -2.75 2.97
C LEU A 43 -13.54 -2.35 3.61
N TYR A 44 -14.26 -1.45 2.96
CA TYR A 44 -15.58 -1.05 3.42
C TYR A 44 -16.52 -2.25 3.37
N MET A 45 -17.07 -2.65 4.51
CA MET A 45 -17.90 -3.86 4.66
C MET A 45 -17.21 -5.12 4.10
N GLY A 46 -15.88 -5.18 4.12
CA GLY A 46 -15.10 -6.28 3.56
C GLY A 46 -15.24 -6.44 2.04
N THR A 47 -15.75 -5.44 1.32
CA THR A 47 -16.07 -5.56 -0.12
C THR A 47 -15.09 -4.75 -0.96
N PRO A 48 -14.34 -5.38 -1.90
CA PRO A 48 -13.47 -4.66 -2.79
C PRO A 48 -14.27 -3.86 -3.84
N PRO A 49 -13.76 -2.69 -4.28
CA PRO A 49 -14.44 -1.92 -5.31
C PRO A 49 -14.47 -2.68 -6.64
N ARG A 50 -15.57 -2.51 -7.38
CA ARG A 50 -15.82 -3.15 -8.67
C ARG A 50 -15.68 -2.12 -9.80
N GLY A 51 -15.56 -2.58 -11.05
CA GLY A 51 -15.60 -1.72 -12.24
C GLY A 51 -14.24 -1.35 -12.82
N TYR A 52 -13.17 -1.84 -12.23
CA TYR A 52 -11.80 -1.78 -12.74
C TYR A 52 -11.63 -2.73 -13.94
N GLN A 53 -11.84 -2.23 -15.15
CA GLN A 53 -11.54 -2.94 -16.40
C GLN A 53 -10.21 -2.40 -16.91
N PHE A 54 -9.12 -3.06 -16.55
CA PHE A 54 -7.78 -2.68 -16.96
C PHE A 54 -7.21 -3.67 -17.97
N SER A 55 -6.44 -3.15 -18.92
CA SER A 55 -5.75 -3.92 -19.95
C SER A 55 -4.52 -4.68 -19.40
N SER A 56 -4.00 -4.27 -18.24
CA SER A 56 -2.85 -4.88 -17.56
C SER A 56 -3.26 -5.68 -16.31
N PRO A 57 -2.51 -6.75 -15.97
CA PRO A 57 -2.74 -7.52 -14.76
C PRO A 57 -2.35 -6.70 -13.52
N LEU A 58 -3.35 -6.26 -12.77
CA LEU A 58 -3.12 -5.55 -11.49
C LEU A 58 -2.77 -6.51 -10.36
N LYS A 59 -2.01 -6.00 -9.39
CA LYS A 59 -1.63 -6.70 -8.17
C LYS A 59 -2.49 -6.22 -7.01
N LYS A 60 -3.16 -7.15 -6.32
CA LYS A 60 -3.88 -6.88 -5.07
C LYS A 60 -2.92 -7.16 -3.93
N ILE A 61 -2.50 -6.13 -3.22
CA ILE A 61 -1.49 -6.22 -2.16
C ILE A 61 -2.18 -6.05 -0.82
N CYS A 62 -2.11 -7.07 0.03
CA CYS A 62 -2.32 -6.90 1.46
C CYS A 62 -1.01 -6.39 2.07
N GLN A 63 -1.01 -5.12 2.43
CA GLN A 63 0.14 -4.43 2.95
C GLN A 63 0.40 -4.89 4.38
N ARG A 64 1.61 -5.43 4.63
CA ARG A 64 1.99 -5.95 5.94
C ARG A 64 3.30 -5.33 6.39
N TYR A 65 3.34 -4.95 7.66
CA TYR A 65 4.56 -4.50 8.33
C TYR A 65 4.65 -5.22 9.68
N GLU A 66 5.81 -5.80 10.02
CA GLU A 66 6.00 -6.60 11.24
C GLU A 66 4.92 -7.70 11.41
N ASP A 67 4.61 -8.40 10.32
CA ASP A 67 3.56 -9.44 10.21
C ASP A 67 2.13 -8.99 10.52
N LYS A 68 1.91 -7.68 10.65
CA LYS A 68 0.60 -7.07 10.88
C LYS A 68 0.02 -6.57 9.54
N PRO A 69 -1.17 -7.02 9.14
CA PRO A 69 -1.94 -6.39 8.06
C PRO A 69 -2.30 -4.95 8.43
N CYS A 70 -1.92 -3.99 7.59
CA CYS A 70 -2.11 -2.57 7.86
C CYS A 70 -3.19 -1.93 6.97
N PHE A 71 -3.14 -2.19 5.66
CA PHE A 71 -4.09 -1.68 4.67
C PHE A 71 -4.04 -2.53 3.39
N VAL A 72 -4.82 -2.19 2.37
CA VAL A 72 -4.76 -2.86 1.07
C VAL A 72 -4.50 -1.85 -0.05
N THR A 73 -3.71 -2.28 -1.03
CA THR A 73 -3.43 -1.53 -2.26
C THR A 73 -3.83 -2.37 -3.46
N LEU A 74 -4.49 -1.75 -4.44
CA LEU A 74 -4.53 -2.27 -5.81
C LEU A 74 -3.49 -1.54 -6.64
N TYR A 75 -2.54 -2.27 -7.20
CA TYR A 75 -1.31 -1.74 -7.78
C TYR A 75 -1.16 -2.12 -9.25
N ASP A 76 -0.70 -1.18 -10.08
CA ASP A 76 -0.37 -1.41 -11.48
C ASP A 76 1.15 -1.58 -11.63
N PRO A 77 1.65 -2.81 -11.81
CA PRO A 77 3.08 -3.07 -11.94
C PRO A 77 3.65 -2.61 -13.28
N HIS A 78 2.83 -2.26 -14.29
CA HIS A 78 3.34 -1.71 -15.55
C HIS A 78 3.58 -0.20 -15.49
N LYS A 79 2.83 0.48 -14.63
CA LYS A 79 2.92 1.94 -14.45
C LYS A 79 3.64 2.34 -13.18
N HIS A 80 3.93 1.37 -12.33
CA HIS A 80 4.50 1.57 -11.00
C HIS A 80 3.68 2.51 -10.12
N ILE A 81 2.35 2.45 -10.23
CA ILE A 81 1.44 3.30 -9.45
C ILE A 81 0.39 2.48 -8.70
N PRO A 82 0.08 2.84 -7.45
CA PRO A 82 -1.12 2.35 -6.80
C PRO A 82 -2.34 3.04 -7.40
N LEU A 83 -3.34 2.26 -7.80
CA LEU A 83 -4.60 2.77 -8.34
C LEU A 83 -5.65 2.98 -7.28
N TYR A 84 -5.55 2.24 -6.18
CA TYR A 84 -6.51 2.28 -5.09
C TYR A 84 -5.85 1.86 -3.77
N SER A 85 -6.23 2.53 -2.69
CA SER A 85 -5.86 2.19 -1.33
C SER A 85 -7.11 2.19 -0.44
N ALA A 86 -7.21 1.19 0.43
CA ALA A 86 -8.27 1.08 1.43
C ALA A 86 -7.67 0.84 2.80
N TYR A 87 -8.09 1.63 3.78
CA TYR A 87 -7.54 1.59 5.13
C TYR A 87 -8.57 2.03 6.16
N ILE A 88 -8.35 1.60 7.41
CA ILE A 88 -9.12 2.09 8.55
C ILE A 88 -8.51 3.42 8.99
N PHE A 89 -9.34 4.46 9.08
CA PHE A 89 -8.96 5.73 9.66
C PHE A 89 -8.88 5.61 11.18
N LYS A 90 -7.66 5.82 11.70
CA LYS A 90 -7.33 5.79 13.12
C LYS A 90 -7.04 7.22 13.51
N LYS A 91 -8.06 7.90 14.07
CA LYS A 91 -7.98 9.30 14.54
C LYS A 91 -6.63 9.57 15.22
N SER A 92 -5.77 10.34 14.56
CA SER A 92 -4.44 10.72 15.06
C SER A 92 -4.46 12.14 15.64
N ASP A 93 -3.34 12.56 16.18
CA ASP A 93 -3.03 13.96 16.54
C ASP A 93 -2.78 14.86 15.32
N GLY A 94 -2.70 14.27 14.12
CA GLY A 94 -2.37 14.96 12.86
C GLY A 94 -0.87 15.10 12.62
N GLU A 95 -0.01 14.53 13.48
CA GLU A 95 1.43 14.60 13.32
C GLU A 95 1.93 13.62 12.25
N LYS A 96 2.80 14.12 11.36
CA LYS A 96 3.58 13.29 10.42
C LYS A 96 4.87 12.80 11.07
N ARG A 97 5.23 11.56 10.79
CA ARG A 97 6.52 10.95 11.13
C ARG A 97 7.44 10.84 9.93
N VAL A 98 8.31 11.84 9.79
CA VAL A 98 9.23 11.97 8.64
C VAL A 98 10.49 11.10 8.75
N ASP A 99 10.65 10.35 9.83
CA ASP A 99 11.86 9.58 10.17
C ASP A 99 11.82 8.11 9.72
N PHE A 100 10.71 7.65 9.13
CA PHE A 100 10.63 6.29 8.60
C PHE A 100 11.36 6.13 7.25
N PRO A 101 12.10 5.03 7.05
CA PRO A 101 12.70 4.74 5.75
C PRO A 101 11.61 4.39 4.74
N TRP A 102 11.87 4.72 3.47
CA TRP A 102 11.03 4.23 2.38
C TRP A 102 11.21 2.72 2.20
N MET A 103 10.10 2.04 1.95
CA MET A 103 10.02 0.58 1.84
C MET A 103 9.52 0.13 0.47
N PHE A 104 9.90 -1.09 0.12
CA PHE A 104 9.44 -1.83 -1.06
C PHE A 104 8.67 -3.07 -0.65
N GLU A 105 8.00 -3.70 -1.62
CA GLU A 105 7.32 -4.99 -1.46
C GLU A 105 8.19 -6.12 -2.03
N PRO A 106 8.87 -6.93 -1.20
CA PRO A 106 9.72 -8.03 -1.68
C PRO A 106 8.97 -9.02 -2.57
N GLN A 107 7.71 -9.29 -2.26
CA GLN A 107 6.79 -10.17 -3.00
C GLN A 107 6.46 -9.68 -4.42
N LEU A 108 6.71 -8.40 -4.74
CA LEU A 108 6.59 -7.90 -6.12
C LEU A 108 7.89 -8.13 -6.92
N ALA A 109 9.05 -8.07 -6.27
CA ALA A 109 10.35 -8.26 -6.92
C ALA A 109 10.69 -9.74 -7.15
N SER A 110 10.17 -10.63 -6.29
CA SER A 110 10.46 -12.06 -6.33
C SER A 110 9.29 -12.86 -5.77
N GLU A 111 8.96 -13.98 -6.40
CA GLU A 111 7.95 -14.93 -5.89
C GLU A 111 8.34 -15.53 -4.53
N LYS A 112 9.63 -15.51 -4.20
CA LYS A 112 10.15 -15.95 -2.89
C LYS A 112 10.25 -14.81 -1.87
N GLY A 113 9.86 -13.59 -2.26
CA GLY A 113 9.85 -12.43 -1.40
C GLY A 113 8.96 -12.63 -0.19
N THR A 114 9.35 -12.04 0.92
CA THR A 114 8.51 -12.02 2.12
C THR A 114 7.24 -11.21 1.86
N SER A 115 6.19 -11.42 2.65
CA SER A 115 4.96 -10.62 2.52
C SER A 115 4.99 -9.33 3.33
N ASN A 116 6.06 -9.08 4.07
CA ASN A 116 6.26 -7.84 4.82
C ASN A 116 7.03 -6.85 3.96
N MET A 117 6.61 -5.59 4.00
CA MET A 117 7.37 -4.51 3.40
C MET A 117 8.71 -4.34 4.12
N GLU A 118 9.75 -4.03 3.35
CA GLU A 118 11.13 -3.95 3.83
C GLU A 118 11.78 -2.63 3.38
N PRO A 119 12.67 -2.03 4.18
CA PRO A 119 13.37 -0.81 3.80
C PRO A 119 14.27 -1.06 2.59
N PHE A 120 14.34 -0.08 1.68
CA PHE A 120 15.28 -0.17 0.56
C PHE A 120 16.72 -0.33 1.07
N PRO A 121 17.52 -1.25 0.48
CA PRO A 121 18.91 -1.45 0.89
C PRO A 121 19.73 -0.20 0.59
N GLN A 122 20.55 0.23 1.55
CA GLN A 122 21.37 1.45 1.42
C GLN A 122 22.59 1.28 0.49
N SER A 123 22.96 0.04 0.15
CA SER A 123 24.11 -0.27 -0.70
C SER A 123 23.70 -0.89 -2.04
N SER A 124 24.29 -0.35 -3.12
CA SER A 124 24.09 -0.81 -4.50
C SER A 124 24.55 -2.25 -4.76
N SER A 125 25.28 -2.87 -3.82
CA SER A 125 25.80 -4.23 -3.95
C SER A 125 24.74 -5.33 -3.85
N HIS A 126 23.51 -5.00 -3.43
CA HIS A 126 22.37 -5.94 -3.35
C HIS A 126 21.28 -5.62 -4.40
N MET A 127 21.61 -4.87 -5.44
CA MET A 127 20.70 -4.49 -6.54
C MET A 127 20.67 -5.52 -7.68
N HIS A 128 20.70 -6.82 -7.36
CA HIS A 128 20.42 -7.89 -8.33
C HIS A 128 18.95 -8.36 -8.24
N MET A 129 18.08 -7.48 -7.75
CA MET A 129 16.64 -7.71 -7.72
C MET A 129 16.03 -6.81 -8.79
N ASN A 130 15.23 -7.40 -9.67
CA ASN A 130 14.54 -6.69 -10.75
C ASN A 130 13.37 -5.84 -10.18
N PHE A 131 13.66 -4.89 -9.29
CA PHE A 131 12.66 -4.01 -8.70
C PHE A 131 12.01 -3.14 -9.78
N GLU A 132 12.85 -2.60 -10.68
CA GLU A 132 12.45 -1.72 -11.79
C GLU A 132 11.49 -2.40 -12.79
N ASP A 133 11.38 -3.72 -12.78
CA ASP A 133 10.45 -4.43 -13.69
C ASP A 133 9.04 -4.56 -13.11
N SER A 134 8.87 -4.37 -11.79
CA SER A 134 7.62 -4.73 -11.11
C SER A 134 7.09 -3.71 -10.12
N GLN A 135 7.92 -2.77 -9.66
CA GLN A 135 7.50 -1.72 -8.74
C GLN A 135 8.32 -0.43 -8.86
N ALA A 136 7.79 0.65 -8.29
CA ALA A 136 8.52 1.92 -8.22
C ALA A 136 9.78 1.79 -7.35
N VAL A 137 10.83 2.52 -7.72
CA VAL A 137 12.06 2.68 -6.95
C VAL A 137 12.24 4.13 -6.50
N LEU A 138 13.22 4.42 -5.64
CA LEU A 138 13.41 5.77 -5.11
C LEU A 138 13.80 6.77 -6.20
N GLU A 139 14.54 6.29 -7.20
CA GLU A 139 15.03 7.01 -8.36
C GLU A 139 13.87 7.53 -9.24
N ASP A 140 12.73 6.83 -9.31
CA ASP A 140 11.53 7.27 -10.04
C ASP A 140 10.98 8.62 -9.52
N TYR A 141 11.37 8.99 -8.29
CA TYR A 141 10.95 10.22 -7.61
C TYR A 141 12.10 11.20 -7.34
N ALA A 142 13.33 10.92 -7.77
CA ALA A 142 14.50 11.72 -7.41
C ALA A 142 14.66 13.01 -8.24
N ASP A 143 14.25 12.99 -9.51
CA ASP A 143 14.64 14.02 -10.50
C ASP A 143 13.51 15.00 -10.89
N VAL A 144 12.46 15.10 -10.07
CA VAL A 144 11.26 15.88 -10.40
C VAL A 144 10.97 16.96 -9.36
N VAL A 145 11.50 18.17 -9.60
CA VAL A 145 11.28 19.37 -8.74
C VAL A 145 9.77 19.72 -8.59
N GLN A 146 8.94 19.31 -9.55
CA GLN A 146 7.52 19.65 -9.58
C GLN A 146 6.62 18.66 -8.83
N TYR A 147 7.14 17.49 -8.44
CA TYR A 147 6.33 16.42 -7.89
C TYR A 147 6.83 15.98 -6.51
N GLU A 148 5.89 15.82 -5.59
CA GLU A 148 6.07 15.24 -4.28
C GLU A 148 5.46 13.83 -4.23
N ARG A 149 5.86 13.04 -3.23
CA ARG A 149 5.32 11.71 -2.95
C ARG A 149 3.97 11.83 -2.23
N GLY A 150 2.87 11.83 -2.98
CA GLY A 150 1.51 11.90 -2.44
C GLY A 150 1.03 10.54 -1.95
N HIS A 151 0.71 10.42 -0.66
CA HIS A 151 0.25 9.16 -0.06
C HIS A 151 -1.25 8.94 -0.32
N LEU A 152 -1.64 7.74 -0.76
CA LEU A 152 -3.06 7.34 -0.84
C LEU A 152 -3.64 6.97 0.52
N ASN A 153 -2.84 6.32 1.38
CA ASN A 153 -3.08 6.16 2.81
C ASN A 153 -2.13 7.11 3.57
N PRO A 154 -2.60 8.30 4.00
CA PRO A 154 -1.78 9.27 4.70
C PRO A 154 -1.36 8.80 6.10
N ASP A 155 -0.12 9.10 6.46
CA ASP A 155 0.44 8.93 7.82
C ASP A 155 -0.43 9.62 8.88
N GLU A 156 -0.95 10.81 8.57
CA GLU A 156 -1.84 11.56 9.46
C GLU A 156 -3.18 10.85 9.72
N HIS A 157 -3.56 9.84 8.94
CA HIS A 157 -4.76 9.04 9.20
C HIS A 157 -4.49 7.83 10.10
N GLN A 158 -3.23 7.62 10.50
CA GLN A 158 -2.79 6.51 11.35
C GLN A 158 -2.36 7.03 12.72
N ALA A 159 -2.67 6.27 13.78
CA ALA A 159 -2.38 6.64 15.17
C ALA A 159 -1.18 5.87 15.75
N ASP A 160 -1.07 4.58 15.44
CA ASP A 160 0.00 3.72 15.95
C ASP A 160 1.29 3.88 15.13
N PRO A 161 2.48 3.93 15.76
CA PRO A 161 3.75 4.09 15.03
C PRO A 161 3.98 3.06 13.93
N LEU A 162 3.58 1.79 14.10
CA LEU A 162 3.76 0.76 13.07
C LEU A 162 2.81 0.98 11.90
N ASP A 163 1.59 1.44 12.17
CA ASP A 163 0.63 1.77 11.12
C ASP A 163 1.04 3.02 10.32
N LYS A 164 1.66 4.00 11.01
CA LYS A 164 2.30 5.15 10.37
C LYS A 164 3.48 4.73 9.50
N ALA A 165 4.39 3.90 10.03
CA ALA A 165 5.53 3.36 9.29
C ALA A 165 5.08 2.65 8.02
N ALA A 166 4.02 1.82 8.09
CA ALA A 166 3.50 1.08 6.96
C ALA A 166 3.03 1.97 5.78
N THR A 167 2.75 3.25 6.02
CA THR A 167 2.38 4.18 4.94
C THR A 167 3.54 4.56 4.02
N TYR A 168 4.80 4.40 4.48
CA TYR A 168 6.03 4.76 3.77
C TYR A 168 6.50 3.67 2.79
N THR A 169 5.57 3.05 2.05
CA THR A 169 5.86 2.14 0.93
C THR A 169 5.61 2.86 -0.40
N LEU A 170 6.45 2.64 -1.41
CA LEU A 170 6.22 3.27 -2.73
C LEU A 170 4.97 2.74 -3.43
N THR A 171 4.47 1.57 -3.01
CA THR A 171 3.16 1.05 -3.43
C THR A 171 1.98 1.74 -2.75
N ASN A 172 2.20 2.81 -1.98
CA ASN A 172 1.16 3.67 -1.41
C ASN A 172 1.29 5.13 -1.89
N VAL A 173 2.20 5.40 -2.83
CA VAL A 173 2.54 6.74 -3.28
C VAL A 173 2.22 6.95 -4.74
N VAL A 174 1.73 8.15 -5.06
CA VAL A 174 1.57 8.66 -6.42
C VAL A 174 2.34 9.98 -6.57
N PRO A 175 2.85 10.32 -7.77
CA PRO A 175 3.39 11.65 -8.02
C PRO A 175 2.28 12.70 -7.85
N GLN A 176 2.45 13.61 -6.91
CA GLN A 176 1.53 14.70 -6.63
C GLN A 176 2.20 16.02 -6.97
N VAL A 177 1.54 16.90 -7.70
CA VAL A 177 2.10 18.22 -8.02
C VAL A 177 2.34 18.97 -6.71
N GLY A 178 3.61 19.24 -6.41
CA GLY A 178 3.98 20.07 -5.27
C GLY A 178 3.42 21.47 -5.47
N ARG A 179 2.99 22.13 -4.39
CA ARG A 179 2.63 23.56 -4.48
C ARG A 179 3.90 24.35 -4.79
N VAL A 180 4.16 24.60 -6.08
CA VAL A 180 5.13 25.62 -6.49
C VAL A 180 4.63 26.93 -5.88
N GLN A 181 5.34 27.44 -4.88
CA GLN A 181 5.17 28.81 -4.44
C GLN A 181 5.64 29.70 -5.59
N HIS A 182 4.77 29.97 -6.56
CA HIS A 182 4.90 31.18 -7.35
C HIS A 182 4.78 32.32 -6.35
N ARG A 183 5.91 32.79 -5.81
CA ARG A 183 5.95 33.92 -4.88
C ARG A 183 5.26 35.11 -5.55
N PRO A 184 4.01 35.46 -5.19
CA PRO A 184 3.41 36.65 -5.74
C PRO A 184 3.98 37.79 -4.90
N MET A 185 4.59 38.77 -5.54
CA MET A 185 4.90 40.03 -4.85
C MET A 185 3.58 40.63 -4.36
N GLY A 186 3.33 40.54 -3.06
CA GLY A 186 2.35 41.32 -2.31
C GLY A 186 0.87 40.95 -2.47
N ARG A 187 0.30 40.27 -1.47
CA ARG A 187 -0.75 40.78 -0.54
C ARG A 187 -1.59 39.66 0.08
N ALA A 188 -1.81 39.85 1.39
CA ALA A 188 -2.91 39.43 2.27
C ALA A 188 -3.23 37.94 2.44
N GLN A 189 -2.98 37.47 3.67
CA GLN A 189 -3.51 36.25 4.26
C GLN A 189 -5.05 36.29 4.32
N GLY A 190 -5.69 35.24 3.82
CA GLY A 190 -7.09 34.89 4.05
C GLY A 190 -7.19 33.40 4.42
N PRO A 191 -8.28 32.96 5.08
CA PRO A 191 -8.34 31.64 5.72
C PRO A 191 -8.35 30.51 4.70
N HIS A 192 -7.55 29.48 5.01
CA HIS A 192 -7.32 28.26 4.27
C HIS A 192 -8.64 27.53 3.93
N PRO A 193 -9.01 27.37 2.64
CA PRO A 193 -9.90 26.30 2.22
C PRO A 193 -9.06 25.03 2.09
N GLN A 194 -9.55 23.91 2.66
CA GLN A 194 -9.11 22.57 2.29
C GLN A 194 -9.35 22.41 0.78
N ALA A 195 -8.29 22.59 -0.01
CA ALA A 195 -8.35 22.51 -1.45
C ALA A 195 -8.18 21.05 -1.85
N SER A 196 -9.21 20.52 -2.51
CA SER A 196 -9.25 19.26 -3.24
C SER A 196 -7.94 19.01 -4.00
N GLN A 197 -7.37 17.83 -3.78
CA GLN A 197 -6.15 17.38 -4.42
C GLN A 197 -6.39 17.15 -5.91
N GLN A 198 -6.01 18.12 -6.74
CA GLN A 198 -5.96 17.94 -8.19
C GLN A 198 -4.65 17.27 -8.58
N LEU A 199 -4.75 16.02 -9.06
CA LEU A 199 -3.70 15.38 -9.84
C LEU A 199 -3.89 15.78 -11.30
N LEU A 200 -2.81 16.17 -11.98
CA LEU A 200 -2.79 16.45 -13.41
C LEU A 200 -1.74 15.54 -14.08
N PRO A 201 -1.89 15.24 -15.38
CA PRO A 201 -1.67 13.91 -15.93
C PRO A 201 -0.21 13.52 -16.17
N TRP A 202 0.13 12.28 -15.80
CA TRP A 202 1.39 11.62 -16.17
C TRP A 202 1.31 11.08 -17.61
N GLN A 203 1.33 12.01 -18.56
CA GLN A 203 1.39 11.72 -20.00
C GLN A 203 2.17 12.85 -20.70
N SER A 204 3.50 12.83 -20.54
CA SER A 204 4.39 13.43 -21.54
C SER A 204 5.17 12.37 -22.34
N LEU A 205 4.64 11.14 -22.42
CA LEU A 205 5.03 10.20 -23.48
C LEU A 205 3.90 9.61 -24.32
N CYS A 206 2.62 9.91 -24.08
CA CYS A 206 1.54 9.75 -25.08
C CYS A 206 0.31 10.53 -24.60
N GLY A 207 -0.10 11.56 -25.34
CA GLY A 207 -1.11 12.52 -24.87
C GLY A 207 -2.53 11.97 -24.76
N HIS A 208 -3.24 12.37 -23.69
CA HIS A 208 -4.63 12.83 -23.60
C HIS A 208 -5.08 13.00 -22.12
N ARG A 209 -5.16 14.27 -21.67
CA ARG A 209 -6.04 14.90 -20.64
C ARG A 209 -6.66 14.08 -19.47
N GLY A 210 -6.26 14.43 -18.24
CA GLY A 210 -7.10 14.50 -17.01
C GLY A 210 -7.24 13.22 -16.16
N HIS A 211 -6.61 13.19 -14.97
CA HIS A 211 -6.80 12.14 -13.96
C HIS A 211 -7.31 12.75 -12.65
N ASP A 212 -8.58 12.55 -12.31
CA ASP A 212 -9.16 13.03 -11.06
C ASP A 212 -8.96 11.99 -9.93
N LEU A 213 -8.46 12.41 -8.77
CA LEU A 213 -8.43 11.60 -7.55
C LEU A 213 -9.84 11.56 -6.95
N TRP A 214 -10.43 10.39 -6.74
CA TRP A 214 -11.63 10.29 -5.93
C TRP A 214 -11.25 9.99 -4.48
N GLU A 215 -11.83 10.76 -3.57
CA GLU A 215 -11.82 10.51 -2.14
C GLU A 215 -13.27 10.39 -1.69
N HIS A 216 -13.62 9.28 -1.02
CA HIS A 216 -14.89 9.21 -0.31
C HIS A 216 -14.71 9.84 1.09
N ASP A 217 -15.29 11.02 1.32
CA ASP A 217 -15.31 11.68 2.63
C ASP A 217 -16.21 10.90 3.63
N PRO A 218 -15.66 10.36 4.72
CA PRO A 218 -16.40 9.59 5.72
C PRO A 218 -17.23 10.45 6.67
N SER A 219 -17.20 11.79 6.58
CA SER A 219 -18.18 12.64 7.26
C SER A 219 -19.62 12.31 6.85
N GLN A 220 -19.81 11.63 5.70
CA GLN A 220 -21.11 11.20 5.18
C GLN A 220 -21.45 9.72 5.45
N GLN A 221 -20.58 8.93 6.07
CA GLN A 221 -20.88 7.53 6.44
C GLN A 221 -21.81 7.49 7.67
N ARG A 222 -23.14 7.48 7.46
CA ARG A 222 -24.12 7.16 8.51
C ARG A 222 -24.15 5.65 8.76
N GLY A 223 -23.13 5.14 9.46
CA GLY A 223 -23.10 3.79 10.02
C GLY A 223 -23.36 3.81 11.54
N PRO A 224 -23.81 2.69 12.13
CA PRO A 224 -23.88 2.55 13.59
C PRO A 224 -22.51 2.88 14.21
N CYS A 225 -22.49 3.56 15.37
CA CYS A 225 -21.29 3.99 16.10
C CYS A 225 -20.23 2.90 16.41
N CYS A 226 -20.50 1.64 16.06
CA CYS A 226 -19.68 0.48 16.39
C CYS A 226 -18.81 -0.03 15.23
N HIS A 227 -18.85 0.57 14.03
CA HIS A 227 -18.01 0.13 12.90
C HIS A 227 -16.81 1.07 12.65
N PRO A 228 -15.61 0.52 12.33
CA PRO A 228 -14.45 1.33 11.96
C PRO A 228 -14.76 2.19 10.72
N ARG A 229 -14.28 3.44 10.72
CA ARG A 229 -14.38 4.31 9.53
C ARG A 229 -13.33 3.88 8.52
N VAL A 230 -13.78 3.30 7.41
CA VAL A 230 -12.92 2.91 6.30
C VAL A 230 -12.87 4.04 5.27
N HIS A 231 -11.66 4.44 4.90
CA HIS A 231 -11.39 5.33 3.78
C HIS A 231 -10.99 4.52 2.56
N MET A 232 -11.48 4.98 1.41
CA MET A 232 -11.16 4.43 0.10
C MET A 232 -10.71 5.59 -0.76
N VAL A 233 -9.46 5.53 -1.21
CA VAL A 233 -8.84 6.54 -2.08
C VAL A 233 -8.43 5.83 -3.35
N GLY A 234 -8.76 6.39 -4.51
CA GLY A 234 -8.33 5.81 -5.77
C GLY A 234 -8.24 6.80 -6.90
N LEU A 235 -7.48 6.42 -7.92
CA LEU A 235 -7.19 7.20 -9.11
C LEU A 235 -8.20 6.86 -10.21
N LEU A 236 -8.95 7.87 -10.68
CA LEU A 236 -9.77 7.76 -11.87
C LEU A 236 -8.89 7.86 -13.10
N LEU A 237 -8.43 6.70 -13.56
CA LEU A 237 -7.91 6.57 -14.91
C LEU A 237 -9.11 6.52 -15.86
N HIS A 238 -9.56 7.68 -16.36
CA HIS A 238 -10.51 7.70 -17.46
C HIS A 238 -9.88 7.01 -18.67
N ARG A 239 -10.49 5.90 -19.11
CA ARG A 239 -10.23 5.10 -20.32
C ARG A 239 -8.80 5.22 -20.89
N LEU A 240 -7.97 4.21 -20.60
CA LEU A 240 -6.83 3.85 -21.45
C LEU A 240 -7.31 3.17 -22.72
#